data_AF-A0A946RXI0-F1
#
_entry.id   AF-A0A946RXI0-F1
#
_cell.length_a   1.000
_cell.length_b   1.000
_cell.length_c   1.000
_cell.angle_alpha   90.00
_cell.angle_beta   90.00
_cell.angle_gamma   90.00
#
_symmetry.space_group_name_H-M   'P 1'
#
loop_
_entity.id
_entity.type
_entity.pdbx_description
1 polymer ?
#
loop_
_entity_poly.entity_id
_entity_poly.type
_entity_poly.pdbx_seq_one_letter_code
_entity_poly.pdbx_strand_id
1 'polypeptide(L)'
;QCGGYGEVDLIERFTGKGSVTPIDWTAAVAKRQLENSGFEVLFAQEVFPISYFLDIGAVVYYLKATPWLIEDFNVVKYRSQLLEIHRYILEHGKLDMTDQRFLIEAIKSG
;
A
#
# COMPACT_ATOMS: atom_id res chain seq x y z
N GLN A 1 6.05 -10.16 -2.78
CA GLN A 1 5.38 -9.27 -3.76
C GLN A 1 4.53 -8.26 -2.99
N CYS A 2 4.40 -7.05 -3.52
CA CYS A 2 3.51 -6.01 -2.99
C CYS A 2 2.14 -6.17 -3.66
N GLY A 3 1.08 -6.38 -2.89
CA GLY A 3 -0.26 -6.52 -3.46
C GLY A 3 -0.89 -5.15 -3.77
N GLY A 4 -1.93 -5.14 -4.60
CA GLY A 4 -2.49 -3.90 -5.15
C GLY A 4 -3.47 -3.13 -4.25
N TYR A 5 -3.84 -3.68 -3.09
CA TYR A 5 -4.72 -3.07 -2.09
C TYR A 5 -3.96 -2.39 -0.93
N GLY A 6 -2.62 -2.37 -0.97
CA GLY A 6 -1.81 -1.62 -0.02
C GLY A 6 -2.01 -0.10 -0.16
N GLU A 7 -1.75 0.62 0.93
CA GLU A 7 -1.65 2.08 1.02
C GLU A 7 -2.90 2.87 0.62
N VAL A 8 -4.02 2.20 0.31
CA VAL A 8 -5.31 2.83 -0.07
C VAL A 8 -5.76 3.82 0.99
N ASP A 9 -5.70 3.43 2.26
CA ASP A 9 -6.10 4.26 3.39
C ASP A 9 -5.26 5.54 3.51
N LEU A 10 -3.96 5.47 3.21
CA LEU A 10 -3.09 6.65 3.16
C LEU A 10 -3.41 7.52 1.95
N ILE A 11 -3.52 6.95 0.75
CA ILE A 11 -3.77 7.71 -0.48
C ILE A 11 -5.10 8.48 -0.39
N GLU A 12 -6.16 7.83 0.10
CA GLU A 12 -7.49 8.44 0.23
C GLU A 12 -7.51 9.64 1.19
N ARG A 13 -6.56 9.77 2.13
CA ARG A 13 -6.41 10.97 2.96
C ARG A 13 -6.03 12.21 2.14
N PHE A 14 -5.42 12.02 0.97
CA PHE A 14 -5.00 13.09 0.07
C PHE A 14 -5.97 13.31 -1.09
N THR A 15 -6.51 12.22 -1.64
CA THR A 15 -7.32 12.23 -2.88
C THR A 15 -8.82 12.10 -2.64
N GLY A 16 -9.24 11.82 -1.41
CA GLY A 16 -10.63 11.62 -1.01
C GLY A 16 -11.02 10.14 -0.96
N LYS A 17 -11.96 9.82 -0.06
CA LYS A 17 -12.44 8.44 0.14
C LYS A 17 -13.09 7.87 -1.12
N GLY A 18 -12.75 6.64 -1.49
CA GLY A 18 -13.25 5.95 -2.69
C GLY A 18 -12.63 6.43 -4.01
N SER A 19 -11.58 7.26 -3.96
CA SER A 19 -10.89 7.74 -5.17
C SER A 19 -9.91 6.73 -5.76
N VAL A 20 -9.50 5.74 -4.96
CA VAL A 20 -8.56 4.71 -5.40
C VAL A 20 -9.32 3.51 -5.94
N THR A 21 -8.95 3.09 -7.15
CA THR A 21 -9.33 1.80 -7.70
C THR A 21 -8.10 0.90 -7.65
N PRO A 22 -7.99 -0.01 -6.65
CA PRO A 22 -6.88 -0.94 -6.56
C PRO A 22 -6.74 -1.79 -7.82
N ILE A 23 -5.50 -2.08 -8.19
CA ILE A 23 -5.22 -3.13 -9.15
C ILE A 23 -5.43 -4.46 -8.43
N ASP A 24 -6.17 -5.40 -9.02
CA ASP A 24 -6.41 -6.72 -8.43
C ASP A 24 -5.17 -7.63 -8.55
N TRP A 25 -4.08 -7.19 -7.92
CA TRP A 25 -2.83 -7.91 -7.82
C TRP A 25 -2.74 -8.54 -6.43
N THR A 26 -3.14 -9.81 -6.36
CA THR A 26 -3.25 -10.59 -5.11
C THR A 26 -2.47 -11.89 -5.22
N ALA A 27 -2.27 -12.56 -4.09
CA ALA A 27 -1.68 -13.90 -4.08
C ALA A 27 -2.48 -14.89 -4.95
N ALA A 28 -3.81 -14.79 -4.94
CA ALA A 28 -4.68 -15.66 -5.73
C ALA A 28 -4.51 -15.43 -7.25
N VAL A 29 -4.44 -14.18 -7.67
CA VAL A 29 -4.22 -13.82 -9.08
C VAL A 29 -2.83 -14.29 -9.54
N ALA A 30 -1.79 -13.99 -8.77
CA ALA A 30 -0.43 -14.41 -9.07
C ALA A 30 -0.26 -15.93 -9.09
N LYS A 31 -0.85 -16.65 -8.13
CA LYS A 31 -0.89 -18.12 -8.08
C LYS A 31 -1.49 -18.69 -9.36
N ARG A 32 -2.66 -18.18 -9.76
CA ARG A 32 -3.34 -18.64 -10.98
C ARG A 32 -2.51 -18.42 -12.24
N GLN A 33 -1.82 -17.28 -12.33
CA GLN A 33 -0.94 -16.97 -13.46
C GLN A 33 0.27 -17.92 -13.52
N LEU A 34 0.84 -18.29 -12.37
CA LEU A 34 1.92 -19.27 -12.28
C LEU A 34 1.44 -20.67 -12.71
N GLU A 35 0.31 -21.13 -12.18
CA GLU A 35 -0.28 -22.43 -12.54
C GLU A 35 -0.57 -22.52 -14.04
N ASN A 36 -1.16 -21.47 -14.63
CA ASN A 36 -1.41 -21.38 -16.07
C ASN A 36 -0.13 -21.35 -16.92
N SER A 37 1.00 -20.99 -16.32
CA SER A 37 2.31 -20.94 -16.96
C SER A 37 3.10 -22.25 -16.77
N GLY A 38 2.47 -23.30 -16.22
CA GLY A 38 3.09 -24.62 -16.03
C GLY A 38 3.98 -24.70 -14.79
N PHE A 39 3.72 -23.89 -13.75
CA PHE A 39 4.35 -24.05 -12.45
C PHE A 39 3.43 -24.82 -11.49
N GLU A 40 4.02 -25.63 -10.64
CA GLU A 40 3.39 -26.16 -9.44
C GLU A 40 3.63 -25.20 -8.27
N VAL A 41 2.56 -24.70 -7.67
CA VAL A 41 2.64 -23.79 -6.52
C VAL A 41 2.66 -24.60 -5.22
N LEU A 42 3.81 -24.58 -4.54
CA LEU A 42 4.06 -25.33 -3.32
C LEU A 42 3.52 -24.61 -2.08
N PHE A 43 3.61 -23.28 -2.09
CA PHE A 43 3.20 -22.45 -0.97
C PHE A 43 2.69 -21.09 -1.46
N ALA A 44 1.64 -20.58 -0.84
CA ALA A 44 1.16 -19.22 -1.06
C ALA A 44 0.60 -18.66 0.25
N GLN A 45 1.01 -17.44 0.60
CA GLN A 45 0.51 -16.72 1.76
C GLN A 45 0.32 -15.25 1.43
N GLU A 46 -0.77 -14.67 1.90
CA GLU A 46 -1.10 -13.26 1.79
C GLU A 46 -1.38 -12.68 3.18
N VAL A 47 -0.89 -11.47 3.43
CA VAL A 47 -1.04 -10.76 4.69
C VAL A 47 -1.31 -9.28 4.43
N PHE A 48 -2.06 -8.66 5.35
CA PHE A 48 -2.36 -7.24 5.35
C PHE A 48 -1.80 -6.57 6.61
N PRO A 49 -0.46 -6.41 6.71
CA PRO A 49 0.15 -5.86 7.89
C PRO A 49 -0.17 -4.36 8.02
N ILE A 50 -0.24 -3.90 9.26
CA ILE A 50 -0.38 -2.47 9.57
C ILE A 50 1.00 -1.91 9.90
N SER A 51 1.40 -0.87 9.18
CA SER A 51 2.50 0.02 9.53
C SER A 51 1.94 1.33 10.10
N TYR A 52 2.78 2.15 10.73
CA TYR A 52 2.33 3.41 11.29
C TYR A 52 3.38 4.52 11.23
N PHE A 53 2.90 5.76 11.18
CA PHE A 53 3.70 6.98 11.26
C PHE A 53 3.44 7.68 12.59
N LEU A 54 4.52 8.13 13.25
CA LEU A 54 4.45 8.84 14.54
C LEU A 54 4.54 10.36 14.39
N ASP A 55 4.88 10.86 13.20
CA ASP A 55 4.98 12.28 12.92
C ASP A 55 4.69 12.58 11.44
N ILE A 56 4.32 13.84 11.17
CA ILE A 56 3.98 14.29 9.81
C ILE A 56 5.20 14.36 8.89
N GLY A 57 6.40 14.54 9.43
CA GLY A 57 7.65 14.52 8.68
C GLY A 57 7.91 13.14 8.07
N ALA A 58 7.65 12.07 8.81
CA ALA A 58 7.74 10.69 8.32
C ALA A 58 6.75 10.42 7.17
N VAL A 59 5.51 10.92 7.27
CA VAL A 59 4.53 10.84 6.17
C VAL A 59 5.03 11.57 4.92
N VAL A 60 5.52 12.80 5.07
CA VAL A 60 6.05 13.59 3.95
C VAL A 60 7.28 12.92 3.33
N TYR A 61 8.17 12.37 4.15
CA TYR A 61 9.34 11.64 3.69
C TYR A 61 8.93 10.41 2.87
N TYR A 62 7.99 9.61 3.39
CA TYR A 62 7.48 8.42 2.71
C TYR A 62 6.91 8.75 1.33
N LEU A 63 5.99 9.72 1.26
CA LEU A 63 5.36 10.13 0.00
C LEU A 63 6.37 10.67 -1.03
N LYS A 64 7.44 11.35 -0.57
CA LYS A 64 8.53 11.78 -1.46
C LYS A 64 9.38 10.61 -1.97
N ALA A 65 9.55 9.56 -1.15
CA ALA A 65 10.31 8.37 -1.51
C ALA A 65 9.51 7.41 -2.42
N THR A 66 8.17 7.50 -2.40
CA THR A 66 7.26 6.65 -3.17
C THR A 66 6.39 7.47 -4.13
N PRO A 67 6.97 8.11 -5.16
CA PRO A 67 6.25 9.05 -6.03
C PRO A 67 5.11 8.41 -6.83
N TRP A 68 5.05 7.08 -6.95
CA TRP A 68 3.97 6.36 -7.61
C TRP A 68 2.67 6.29 -6.80
N LEU A 69 2.69 6.56 -5.48
CA LEU A 69 1.46 6.54 -4.68
C LEU A 69 0.56 7.75 -4.97
N ILE A 70 1.17 8.91 -5.19
CA ILE A 70 0.50 10.17 -5.54
C ILE A 70 1.42 10.90 -6.52
N GLU A 71 1.14 10.77 -7.81
CA GLU A 71 2.01 11.21 -8.91
C GLU A 71 2.40 12.69 -8.82
N ASP A 72 1.50 13.54 -8.33
CA ASP A 72 1.65 14.98 -8.23
C ASP A 72 1.84 15.49 -6.79
N PHE A 73 2.34 14.62 -5.90
CA PHE A 73 2.55 14.98 -4.50
C PHE A 73 3.45 16.21 -4.36
N ASN A 74 2.93 17.22 -3.67
CA ASN A 74 3.64 18.44 -3.34
C ASN A 74 3.15 18.99 -1.99
N VAL A 75 4.08 19.34 -1.11
CA VAL A 75 3.77 19.81 0.26
C VAL A 75 2.90 21.07 0.27
N VAL A 76 3.13 22.00 -0.67
CA VAL A 76 2.33 23.22 -0.80
C VAL A 76 0.92 22.90 -1.28
N LYS A 77 0.80 22.02 -2.30
CA LYS A 77 -0.49 21.60 -2.85
C LYS A 77 -1.36 20.87 -1.81
N TYR A 78 -0.78 19.97 -1.04
CA TYR A 78 -1.48 19.12 -0.07
C TYR A 78 -1.40 19.64 1.37
N ARG A 79 -1.12 20.94 1.56
CA ARG A 79 -0.89 21.52 2.90
C ARG A 79 -2.06 21.30 3.87
N SER A 80 -3.30 21.39 3.38
CA SER A 80 -4.49 21.20 4.21
C SER A 80 -4.62 19.75 4.71
N GLN A 81 -4.48 18.77 3.81
CA GLN A 81 -4.53 17.35 4.14
C GLN A 81 -3.37 16.95 5.07
N LEU A 82 -2.16 17.47 4.83
CA LEU A 82 -1.02 17.26 5.73
C LEU A 82 -1.28 17.84 7.12
N LEU A 83 -1.94 19.00 7.22
CA LEU A 83 -2.29 19.59 8.50
C LEU A 83 -3.35 18.78 9.25
N GLU A 84 -4.33 18.21 8.54
CA GLU A 84 -5.33 17.30 9.11
C GLU A 84 -4.68 16.03 9.66
N ILE A 85 -3.79 15.40 8.87
CA ILE A 85 -3.03 14.23 9.31
C ILE A 85 -2.15 14.56 10.51
N HIS A 86 -1.49 15.73 10.50
CA HIS A 86 -0.67 16.16 11.63
C HIS A 86 -1.49 16.27 12.92
N ARG A 87 -2.67 16.90 12.87
CA ARG A 87 -3.59 16.99 14.03
C ARG A 87 -4.06 15.61 14.47
N TYR A 88 -4.39 14.74 13.52
CA TYR A 88 -4.80 13.37 13.82
C TYR A 88 -3.71 12.61 14.60
N ILE A 89 -2.45 12.71 14.15
CA ILE A 89 -1.30 12.09 14.85
C ILE A 89 -1.12 12.68 16.25
N LEU A 90 -1.27 14.00 16.43
CA LEU A 90 -1.16 14.62 17.76
C LEU A 90 -2.26 14.14 18.73
N GLU A 91 -3.47 13.89 18.22
CA GLU A 91 -4.61 13.44 19.02
C GLU A 91 -4.56 11.93 19.33
N HIS A 92 -4.15 11.11 18.35
CA HIS A 92 -4.24 9.64 18.42
C HIS A 92 -2.88 8.95 18.64
N GLY A 93 -1.78 9.71 18.60
CA GLY A 93 -0.40 9.24 18.78
C GLY A 93 0.24 8.64 17.52
N LYS A 94 -0.54 8.23 16.52
CA LYS A 94 -0.04 7.64 15.27
C LYS A 94 -1.05 7.74 14.12
N LEU A 95 -0.56 7.59 12.90
CA LEU A 95 -1.35 7.31 11.71
C LEU A 95 -1.04 5.89 11.24
N ASP A 96 -2.04 5.01 11.29
CA ASP A 96 -1.91 3.66 10.73
C ASP A 96 -2.04 3.70 9.19
N MET A 97 -1.32 2.80 8.53
CA MET A 97 -1.34 2.56 7.10
C MET A 97 -1.36 1.06 6.85
N THR A 98 -2.31 0.62 6.04
CA THR A 98 -2.45 -0.76 5.62
C THR A 98 -1.51 -1.04 4.48
N ASP A 99 -0.81 -2.16 4.54
CA ASP A 99 0.01 -2.68 3.47
C ASP A 99 -0.56 -4.04 3.02
N GLN A 100 -0.22 -4.49 1.82
CA GLN A 100 -0.52 -5.83 1.34
C GLN A 100 0.77 -6.48 0.85
N ARG A 101 1.09 -7.63 1.43
CA ARG A 101 2.27 -8.42 1.07
C ARG A 101 1.84 -9.86 0.84
N PHE A 102 2.41 -10.47 -0.20
CA PHE A 102 2.25 -11.90 -0.41
C PHE A 102 3.54 -12.58 -0.86
N LEU A 103 3.65 -13.86 -0.51
CA LEU A 103 4.75 -14.75 -0.85
C LEU A 103 4.19 -15.97 -1.56
N ILE A 104 4.83 -16.38 -2.65
CA ILE A 104 4.53 -17.63 -3.36
C ILE A 104 5.84 -18.37 -3.60
N GLU A 105 5.85 -19.65 -3.25
CA GLU A 105 6.88 -20.60 -3.65
C GLU A 105 6.32 -21.51 -4.73
N ALA A 106 7.04 -21.64 -5.84
CA ALA A 106 6.60 -22.45 -6.96
C ALA A 106 7.80 -23.07 -7.67
N ILE A 107 7.58 -24.24 -8.27
CA ILE A 107 8.56 -24.96 -9.08
C ILE A 107 8.02 -25.10 -10.50
N LYS A 108 8.91 -25.08 -11.49
CA LYS A 108 8.49 -25.33 -12.88
C LYS A 108 8.14 -26.82 -13.00
N SER A 109 6.94 -27.12 -13.48
CA SER A 109 6.58 -28.49 -13.83
C SER A 109 7.45 -28.94 -15.01
N GLY A 110 8.07 -30.12 -14.87
CA GLY A 110 8.95 -30.71 -15.88
C GLY A 110 8.27 -30.96 -17.21
#